data_AF-A0AAD7A706-F1
#
_entry.id   AF-A0AAD7A706-F1
#
_cell.length_a   1.000
_cell.length_b   1.000
_cell.length_c   1.000
_cell.angle_alpha   90.00
_cell.angle_beta   90.00
_cell.angle_gamma   90.00
#
_symmetry.space_group_name_H-M   'P 1'
#
loop_
_entity.id
_entity.type
_entity.pdbx_description
1 polymer ?
#
loop_
_entity_poly.entity_id
_entity_poly.type
_entity_poly.pdbx_seq_one_letter_code
_entity_poly.pdbx_strand_id
1 'polypeptide(L)'
;LGFMSNQLYDNTQSTVKKIVFMIAKRHQRDPEGSVNAKNDGDDPLEGLFSFTQMAGGHNSAMNYKQGVEQSGCACNIVGVYRCWPSCWCRVTQTEHMDHLNAASWNGD
;
A
#
# COMPACT_ATOMS: atom_id res chain seq x y z
N LEU A 1 -8.63 -16.43 31.27
CA LEU A 1 -9.08 -16.36 29.87
C LEU A 1 -8.65 -15.03 29.29
N GLY A 2 -7.59 -14.99 28.51
CA GLY A 2 -7.30 -13.87 27.63
C GLY A 2 -7.11 -14.47 26.24
N PHE A 3 -8.20 -14.56 25.47
CA PHE A 3 -8.17 -15.12 24.11
C PHE A 3 -7.19 -14.34 23.21
N MET A 4 -6.99 -13.05 23.51
CA MET A 4 -6.14 -12.15 22.75
C MET A 4 -5.69 -10.94 23.60
N SER A 5 -4.56 -10.31 23.26
CA SER A 5 -4.20 -9.01 23.83
C SER A 5 -5.14 -7.92 23.28
N ASN A 6 -5.37 -6.86 24.05
CA ASN A 6 -6.22 -5.73 23.61
C ASN A 6 -5.72 -5.12 22.30
N GLN A 7 -4.40 -4.96 22.15
CA GLN A 7 -3.80 -4.46 20.91
C GLN A 7 -4.10 -5.35 19.72
N LEU A 8 -3.96 -6.68 19.88
CA LEU A 8 -4.24 -7.60 18.80
C LEU A 8 -5.75 -7.58 18.47
N TYR A 9 -6.62 -7.46 19.47
CA TYR A 9 -8.07 -7.30 19.28
C TYR A 9 -8.44 -6.07 18.46
N ASP A 10 -7.90 -4.92 18.82
CA ASP A 10 -8.15 -3.66 18.10
C ASP A 10 -7.63 -3.74 16.65
N ASN A 11 -6.46 -4.37 16.46
CA ASN A 11 -5.91 -4.61 15.13
C ASN A 11 -6.83 -5.54 14.31
N THR A 12 -7.30 -6.65 14.89
CA THR A 12 -8.21 -7.58 14.20
C THR A 12 -9.52 -6.90 13.81
N GLN A 13 -10.13 -6.13 14.72
CA GLN A 13 -11.35 -5.37 14.41
C GLN A 13 -11.11 -4.37 13.26
N SER A 14 -9.99 -3.66 13.30
CA SER A 14 -9.61 -2.69 12.27
C SER A 14 -9.41 -3.36 10.92
N THR A 15 -8.72 -4.50 10.87
CA THR A 15 -8.51 -5.29 9.66
C THR A 15 -9.83 -5.76 9.06
N VAL A 16 -10.73 -6.34 9.86
CA VAL A 16 -12.05 -6.78 9.39
C VAL A 16 -12.84 -5.61 8.80
N LYS A 17 -12.83 -4.46 9.48
CA LYS A 17 -13.53 -3.26 9.00
C LYS A 17 -12.95 -2.77 7.67
N LYS A 18 -11.62 -2.73 7.53
CA LYS A 18 -10.95 -2.36 6.27
C LYS A 18 -11.34 -3.30 5.13
N ILE A 19 -11.39 -4.61 5.36
CA ILE A 19 -11.79 -5.60 4.36
C ILE A 19 -13.22 -5.36 3.87
N VAL A 20 -14.17 -5.12 4.78
CA VAL A 20 -15.57 -4.84 4.41
C VAL A 20 -15.67 -3.56 3.58
N PHE A 21 -14.98 -2.49 3.97
CA PHE A 21 -14.98 -1.25 3.19
C PHE A 21 -14.35 -1.41 1.81
N MET A 22 -13.27 -2.17 1.70
CA MET A 22 -12.62 -2.49 0.44
C MET A 22 -13.59 -3.23 -0.50
N ILE A 23 -14.24 -4.29 -0.02
CA ILE A 23 -15.23 -5.05 -0.81
C ILE A 23 -16.36 -4.12 -1.30
N ALA A 24 -16.90 -3.30 -0.40
CA ALA A 24 -17.98 -2.37 -0.74
C ALA A 24 -17.55 -1.33 -1.80
N LYS A 25 -16.36 -0.73 -1.64
CA LYS A 25 -15.81 0.22 -2.61
C LYS A 25 -15.52 -0.45 -3.96
N ARG A 26 -15.02 -1.69 -3.95
CA ARG A 26 -14.76 -2.45 -5.18
C ARG A 26 -16.06 -2.71 -5.92
N HIS A 27 -17.08 -3.22 -5.23
CA HIS A 27 -18.38 -3.49 -5.83
C HIS A 27 -19.06 -2.24 -6.39
N GLN A 28 -18.87 -1.08 -5.76
CA GLN A 28 -19.36 0.20 -6.27
C GLN A 28 -18.63 0.66 -7.55
N ARG A 29 -17.33 0.38 -7.68
CA ARG A 29 -16.50 0.83 -8.81
C ARG A 29 -16.52 -0.14 -9.99
N ASP A 30 -16.55 -1.43 -9.70
CA ASP A 30 -16.47 -2.52 -10.67
C ASP A 30 -17.24 -3.73 -10.11
N PRO A 31 -18.56 -3.81 -10.38
CA PRO A 31 -19.44 -4.84 -9.81
C PRO A 31 -19.08 -6.26 -10.23
N GLU A 32 -18.42 -6.42 -11.39
CA GLU A 32 -18.07 -7.72 -11.98
C GLU A 32 -16.63 -8.15 -11.63
N GLY A 33 -15.79 -7.21 -11.19
CA GLY A 33 -14.42 -7.47 -10.81
C GLY A 33 -14.27 -8.27 -9.51
N SER A 34 -13.36 -9.23 -9.49
CA SER A 34 -12.96 -9.93 -8.27
C SER A 34 -12.28 -8.97 -7.28
N VAL A 35 -12.59 -9.11 -5.98
CA VAL A 35 -11.88 -8.41 -4.91
C VAL A 35 -10.55 -9.10 -4.63
N ASN A 36 -9.45 -8.35 -4.65
CA ASN A 36 -8.13 -8.81 -4.24
C ASN A 36 -7.60 -7.91 -3.13
N ALA A 37 -7.48 -8.45 -1.91
CA ALA A 37 -7.09 -7.68 -0.73
C ALA A 37 -5.76 -6.92 -0.88
N LYS A 38 -4.80 -7.49 -1.63
CA LYS A 38 -3.49 -6.89 -1.85
C LYS A 38 -3.53 -5.72 -2.84
N ASN A 39 -4.43 -5.79 -3.82
CA ASN A 39 -4.52 -4.78 -4.89
C ASN A 39 -5.58 -3.71 -4.61
N ASP A 40 -6.66 -4.08 -3.92
CA ASP A 40 -7.78 -3.19 -3.59
C ASP A 40 -7.67 -2.62 -2.17
N GLY A 41 -6.71 -3.12 -1.37
CA GLY A 41 -6.41 -2.66 -0.03
C GLY A 41 -5.53 -1.41 0.02
N ASP A 42 -4.94 -1.16 1.18
CA ASP A 42 -4.09 0.01 1.42
C ASP A 42 -2.63 -0.23 0.96
N ASP A 43 -2.22 -1.46 0.64
CA ASP A 43 -0.83 -1.80 0.28
C ASP A 43 -0.27 -0.98 -0.90
N PRO A 44 -1.03 -0.71 -1.99
CA PRO A 44 -0.55 0.18 -3.05
C PRO A 44 -0.39 1.64 -2.60
N LEU A 45 -1.22 2.09 -1.66
CA LEU A 45 -1.12 3.43 -1.05
C LEU A 45 0.10 3.52 -0.13
N GLU A 46 0.38 2.47 0.65
CA GLU A 46 1.56 2.36 1.51
C GLU A 46 2.85 2.31 0.68
N GLY A 47 2.83 1.57 -0.44
CA GLY A 47 3.91 1.58 -1.41
C GLY A 47 4.16 2.99 -1.96
N LEU A 48 3.11 3.68 -2.41
CA LEU A 48 3.21 5.06 -2.92
C LEU A 48 3.73 6.03 -1.85
N PHE A 49 3.29 5.87 -0.60
CA PHE A 49 3.77 6.66 0.53
C PHE A 49 5.26 6.41 0.80
N SER A 50 5.72 5.16 0.72
CA SER A 50 7.14 4.82 0.80
C SER A 50 7.96 5.46 -0.32
N PHE A 51 7.47 5.47 -1.56
CA PHE A 51 8.12 6.20 -2.66
C PHE A 51 8.15 7.72 -2.45
N THR A 52 7.11 8.27 -1.83
CA THR A 52 7.04 9.69 -1.46
C THR A 52 8.11 10.03 -0.42
N GLN A 53 8.29 9.18 0.59
CA GLN A 53 9.36 9.32 1.58
C GLN A 53 10.76 9.17 0.96
N MET A 54 10.96 8.23 0.04
CA MET A 54 12.24 8.05 -0.64
C MET A 54 12.61 9.24 -1.55
N ALA A 55 11.62 9.90 -2.16
CA ALA A 55 11.85 10.99 -3.10
C ALA A 55 12.23 12.33 -2.43
N GLY A 56 11.86 12.55 -1.16
CA GLY A 56 12.06 13.86 -0.53
C GLY A 56 12.10 13.89 1.00
N GLY A 57 12.06 12.73 1.67
CA GLY A 57 11.98 12.63 3.13
C GLY A 57 10.60 13.03 3.68
N HIS A 58 10.27 12.55 4.88
CA HIS A 58 9.03 12.93 5.57
C HIS A 58 9.12 14.38 6.08
N ASN A 59 8.51 15.32 5.36
CA ASN A 59 8.36 16.70 5.82
C ASN A 59 6.95 16.95 6.37
N SER A 60 6.80 16.94 7.70
CA SER A 60 5.52 17.19 8.36
C SER A 60 5.00 18.63 8.21
N ALA A 61 5.84 19.57 7.74
CA ALA A 61 5.47 20.96 7.48
C ALA A 61 5.16 21.22 5.99
N MET A 62 4.94 20.16 5.21
CA MET A 62 4.62 20.25 3.80
C MET A 62 3.30 20.99 3.55
N ASN A 63 3.32 21.94 2.61
CA ASN A 63 2.07 22.54 2.13
C ASN A 63 1.40 21.64 1.07
N TYR A 64 0.11 21.88 0.80
CA TYR A 64 -0.67 21.06 -0.13
C TYR A 64 -0.03 20.94 -1.52
N LYS A 65 0.51 22.04 -2.07
CA LYS A 65 1.14 22.04 -3.39
C LYS A 65 2.35 21.12 -3.44
N GLN A 66 3.22 21.21 -2.42
CA GLN A 66 4.38 20.33 -2.27
C GLN A 66 3.96 18.86 -2.13
N GLY A 67 2.86 18.59 -1.42
CA GLY A 67 2.32 17.22 -1.29
C GLY A 67 1.86 16.64 -2.62
N VAL A 68 1.19 17.43 -3.46
CA VAL A 68 0.78 17.02 -4.81
C VAL A 68 1.99 16.78 -5.71
N GLU A 69 2.98 17.68 -5.68
CA GLU A 69 4.21 17.54 -6.48
C GLU A 69 5.00 16.29 -6.09
N GLN A 70 5.16 16.01 -4.80
CA GLN A 70 5.83 14.80 -4.31
C GLN A 70 5.05 13.53 -4.63
N SER A 71 3.72 13.55 -4.50
CA SER A 71 2.87 12.41 -4.88
C SER A 71 2.97 12.13 -6.38
N GLY A 72 3.02 13.17 -7.22
CA GLY A 72 3.25 13.04 -8.65
C GLY A 72 4.62 12.44 -8.98
N CYS A 73 5.66 12.85 -8.25
CA CYS A 73 7.00 12.25 -8.34
C CYS A 73 6.98 10.76 -7.96
N ALA A 74 6.31 10.40 -6.87
CA ALA A 74 6.14 9.01 -6.44
C ALA A 74 5.39 8.17 -7.50
N CYS A 75 4.32 8.70 -8.11
CA CYS A 75 3.62 8.05 -9.21
C CYS A 75 4.53 7.80 -10.42
N ASN A 76 5.39 8.76 -10.76
CA ASN A 76 6.35 8.59 -11.86
C ASN A 76 7.38 7.49 -11.54
N ILE A 77 7.89 7.45 -10.31
CA ILE A 77 8.81 6.40 -9.85
C ILE A 77 8.13 5.02 -9.94
N VAL A 78 6.89 4.90 -9.44
CA VAL A 78 6.08 3.67 -9.56
C VAL A 78 5.88 3.28 -11.02
N GLY A 79 5.59 4.24 -11.90
CA GLY A 79 5.43 4.02 -13.33
C GLY A 79 6.69 3.45 -13.99
N VAL A 80 7.86 4.02 -13.68
CA VAL A 80 9.17 3.51 -14.16
C VAL A 80 9.39 2.07 -13.71
N TYR A 81 9.14 1.77 -12.43
CA TYR A 81 9.29 0.43 -11.89
C TYR A 81 8.30 -0.58 -12.50
N ARG A 82 7.08 -0.16 -12.81
CA ARG A 82 6.08 -1.00 -13.47
C ARG A 82 6.48 -1.39 -14.90
N CYS A 83 7.11 -0.45 -15.62
CA CYS A 83 7.60 -0.70 -16.97
C CYS A 83 8.90 -1.52 -16.98
N TRP A 84 9.76 -1.35 -15.97
CA TRP A 84 11.07 -2.02 -15.88
C TRP A 84 11.23 -2.69 -14.50
N PRO A 85 10.66 -3.90 -14.31
CA PRO A 85 10.66 -4.57 -13.01
C PRO A 85 12.04 -4.92 -12.48
N SER A 86 13.03 -5.12 -13.36
CA SER A 86 14.42 -5.42 -12.98
C SER A 86 15.11 -4.29 -12.21
N CYS A 87 14.59 -3.06 -12.30
CA CYS A 87 15.07 -1.92 -11.53
C CYS A 87 14.68 -2.03 -10.04
N TRP A 88 13.60 -2.75 -9.73
CA TRP A 88 13.04 -2.86 -8.37
C TRP A 88 14.03 -3.47 -7.39
N CYS A 89 14.84 -4.44 -7.84
CA CYS A 89 15.81 -5.16 -7.02
C CYS A 89 16.97 -4.30 -6.49
N ARG A 90 17.05 -3.01 -6.86
CA ARG A 90 18.08 -2.08 -6.38
C ARG A 90 17.63 -1.17 -5.25
N VAL A 91 16.33 -1.13 -4.93
CA VAL A 91 15.86 -0.56 -3.67
C VAL A 91 16.08 -1.65 -2.62
N THR A 92 16.86 -1.37 -1.58
CA THR A 92 17.07 -2.30 -0.47
C THR A 92 15.72 -2.78 0.07
N GLN A 93 15.38 -4.02 -0.25
CA GLN A 93 14.16 -4.69 0.19
C GLN A 93 14.30 -4.91 1.70
N THR A 94 13.74 -4.00 2.49
CA THR A 94 13.47 -4.29 3.89
C THR A 94 12.30 -5.27 3.93
N GLU A 95 12.39 -6.30 4.78
CA GLU A 95 11.42 -7.42 4.90
C GLU A 95 9.94 -6.98 5.04
N HIS A 96 9.68 -5.71 5.34
CA HIS A 96 8.34 -5.13 5.36
C HIS A 96 7.70 -4.88 3.98
N MET A 97 8.42 -5.03 2.87
CA MET A 97 7.94 -4.64 1.53
C MET A 97 7.53 -5.84 0.64
N ASP A 98 7.52 -7.06 1.16
CA ASP A 98 7.30 -8.30 0.39
C ASP A 98 5.84 -8.49 -0.09
N HIS A 99 4.95 -7.57 0.28
CA HIS A 99 3.52 -7.66 0.00
C HIS A 99 3.03 -6.69 -1.09
N LEU A 100 3.92 -5.89 -1.69
CA LEU A 100 3.53 -4.76 -2.55
C LEU A 100 2.90 -5.15 -3.89
N ASN A 101 3.01 -6.40 -4.36
CA ASN A 101 2.21 -6.87 -5.48
C ASN A 101 1.89 -8.36 -5.39
N ALA A 102 0.74 -8.76 -5.96
CA ALA A 102 0.30 -10.15 -5.93
C ALA A 102 1.23 -11.13 -6.67
N ALA A 103 2.00 -10.65 -7.66
CA ALA A 103 2.90 -11.48 -8.47
C ALA A 103 4.25 -11.76 -7.78
N SER A 104 4.65 -10.93 -6.80
CA SER A 104 5.87 -11.11 -6.00
C SER A 104 5.64 -11.89 -4.71
N TRP A 105 4.39 -12.24 -4.41
CA TRP A 105 4.04 -13.02 -3.22
C TRP A 105 4.28 -14.51 -3.47
N ASN A 106 5.21 -15.12 -2.73
CA ASN A 106 5.55 -16.54 -2.86
C ASN A 106 4.75 -17.48 -1.93
N GLY A 107 3.89 -16.93 -1.06
CA GLY A 107 3.23 -17.72 -0.02
C GLY A 107 4.08 -17.84 1.23
N ASP A 108 3.42 -17.70 2.38
CA ASP A 108 3.86 -18.24 3.67
C ASP A 108 2.79 -19.24 4.13
#